data_AF-A0A2M8GJE7-F1
#
_entry.id   AF-A0A2M8GJE7-F1
#
_cell.length_a   1.000
_cell.length_b   1.000
_cell.length_c   1.000
_cell.angle_alpha   90.00
_cell.angle_beta   90.00
_cell.angle_gamma   90.00
#
_symmetry.space_group_name_H-M   'P 1'
#
loop_
_entity.id
_entity.type
_entity.pdbx_description
1 polymer ?
#
loop_
_entity_poly.entity_id
_entity_poly.type
_entity_poly.pdbx_seq_one_letter_code
_entity_poly.pdbx_strand_id
1 'polypeptide(L)'
;MKTFILSPNIDTFFDQELQEIAKLREIKGQESQTLAKINSLIPQVEAENDFIVLAKLFWEQAFVYQHLVMSHVNESINLKLMEESALNSHDIILKQNLTDLLGDDLRFLGRVYDYNRDYPQAYNFYQQALDFYQKQNNPRTLEINAFICANLIYQNKIDDGLALAKKTYAEFETCPLKQSDFYTWAVWKTGIYPRVIKALISQNQTFDSLEMKNILLNDQKLLMEEKFDFRFRLDEIDEVLNLLL
;
A
#
# COMPACT_ATOMS: atom_id res chain seq x y z
N MET A 1 -8.15 12.35 -11.26
CA MET A 1 -9.48 11.78 -11.56
C MET A 1 -9.27 10.67 -12.58
N LYS A 2 -9.67 9.44 -12.21
CA LYS A 2 -9.27 8.08 -12.68
C LYS A 2 -7.91 7.57 -12.18
N THR A 3 -7.97 6.88 -11.04
CA THR A 3 -6.99 5.95 -10.44
C THR A 3 -7.79 4.69 -10.11
N PHE A 4 -7.15 3.51 -10.18
CA PHE A 4 -7.71 2.15 -10.29
C PHE A 4 -8.05 1.71 -11.72
N ILE A 5 -7.14 0.89 -12.28
CA ILE A 5 -7.38 0.11 -13.49
C ILE A 5 -8.44 -0.94 -13.16
N LEU A 6 -9.71 -0.58 -13.35
CA LEU A 6 -10.81 -1.53 -13.45
C LEU A 6 -10.85 -2.09 -14.87
N SER A 7 -11.07 -3.40 -14.97
CA SER A 7 -11.23 -4.14 -16.22
C SER A 7 -12.26 -3.45 -17.14
N PRO A 8 -12.02 -3.37 -18.46
CA PRO A 8 -12.92 -2.71 -19.38
C PRO A 8 -14.10 -3.64 -19.70
N ASN A 9 -15.20 -3.47 -18.95
CA ASN A 9 -16.60 -3.78 -19.27
C ASN A 9 -17.33 -4.42 -18.08
N ILE A 10 -17.95 -3.57 -17.26
CA ILE A 10 -19.40 -3.42 -17.00
C ILE A 10 -19.45 -2.41 -15.84
N ASP A 11 -19.91 -1.16 -16.09
CA ASP A 11 -20.14 -0.17 -15.01
C ASP A 11 -21.35 -0.63 -14.18
N THR A 12 -21.13 -1.52 -13.20
CA THR A 12 -22.17 -1.88 -12.24
C THR A 12 -22.37 -0.76 -11.22
N PHE A 13 -23.52 -0.76 -10.53
CA PHE A 13 -23.76 0.14 -9.40
C PHE A 13 -22.63 0.04 -8.36
N PHE A 14 -22.19 -1.18 -8.03
CA PHE A 14 -21.13 -1.39 -7.04
C PHE A 14 -19.75 -0.93 -7.50
N ASP A 15 -19.44 -0.97 -8.79
CA ASP A 15 -18.18 -0.41 -9.30
C ASP A 15 -18.13 1.10 -9.12
N GLN A 16 -19.25 1.79 -9.28
CA GLN A 16 -19.35 3.24 -9.02
C GLN A 16 -19.18 3.54 -7.54
N GLU A 17 -19.83 2.76 -6.67
CA GLU A 17 -19.69 2.88 -5.22
C GLU A 17 -18.25 2.64 -4.74
N LEU A 18 -17.56 1.62 -5.28
CA LEU A 18 -16.14 1.37 -5.00
C LEU A 18 -15.26 2.54 -5.44
N GLN A 19 -15.52 3.14 -6.61
CA GLN A 19 -14.78 4.32 -7.05
C GLN A 19 -15.02 5.54 -6.15
N GLU A 20 -16.22 5.70 -5.60
CA GLU A 20 -16.51 6.76 -4.63
C GLU A 20 -15.81 6.52 -3.30
N ILE A 21 -15.85 5.29 -2.79
CA ILE A 21 -15.14 4.87 -1.57
C ILE A 21 -13.64 5.14 -1.71
N ALA A 22 -13.04 4.70 -2.81
CA ALA A 22 -11.62 4.92 -3.08
C ALA A 22 -11.26 6.41 -3.10
N LYS A 23 -12.11 7.27 -3.70
CA LYS A 23 -11.88 8.74 -3.67
C LYS A 23 -12.02 9.32 -2.27
N LEU A 24 -13.03 8.89 -1.51
CA LEU A 24 -13.31 9.40 -0.18
C LEU A 24 -12.20 9.02 0.81
N ARG A 25 -11.65 7.81 0.70
CA ARG A 25 -10.53 7.30 1.50
C ARG A 25 -9.28 8.17 1.41
N GLU A 26 -9.00 8.74 0.23
CA GLU A 26 -7.81 9.61 0.04
C GLU A 26 -7.97 10.99 0.71
N ILE A 27 -9.17 11.33 1.20
CA ILE A 27 -9.41 12.61 1.88
C ILE A 27 -9.17 12.44 3.38
N LYS A 28 -8.05 12.98 3.87
CA LYS A 28 -7.70 12.99 5.31
C LYS A 28 -8.85 13.54 6.15
N GLY A 29 -9.21 12.81 7.21
CA GLY A 29 -10.32 13.15 8.10
C GLY A 29 -11.68 12.57 7.67
N GLN A 30 -11.76 11.89 6.53
CA GLN A 30 -12.98 11.21 6.05
C GLN A 30 -12.97 9.70 6.33
N GLU A 31 -12.07 9.20 7.18
CA GLU A 31 -11.93 7.77 7.48
C GLU A 31 -13.24 7.20 8.05
N SER A 32 -13.85 7.90 9.01
CA SER A 32 -15.14 7.50 9.61
C SER A 32 -16.29 7.50 8.60
N GLN A 33 -16.36 8.50 7.71
CA GLN A 33 -17.39 8.56 6.66
C GLN A 33 -17.18 7.42 5.64
N THR A 34 -15.93 7.14 5.29
CA THR A 34 -15.56 6.06 4.36
C THR A 34 -15.96 4.70 4.94
N LEU A 35 -15.62 4.42 6.20
CA LEU A 35 -16.02 3.18 6.88
C LEU A 35 -17.54 3.06 6.98
N ALA A 36 -18.26 4.15 7.27
CA ALA A 36 -19.72 4.12 7.31
C ALA A 36 -20.33 3.75 5.94
N LYS A 37 -19.80 4.31 4.84
CA LYS A 37 -20.24 3.96 3.48
C LYS A 37 -19.96 2.49 3.17
N ILE A 38 -18.74 2.01 3.44
CA ILE A 38 -18.39 0.59 3.21
C ILE A 38 -19.31 -0.34 4.01
N ASN A 39 -19.47 -0.09 5.31
CA ASN A 39 -20.30 -0.92 6.20
C ASN A 39 -21.78 -0.94 5.79
N SER A 40 -22.27 0.15 5.19
CA SER A 40 -23.64 0.19 4.66
C SER A 40 -23.82 -0.61 3.36
N LEU A 41 -22.74 -0.82 2.61
CA LEU A 41 -22.76 -1.47 1.31
C LEU A 41 -22.54 -2.99 1.40
N ILE A 42 -21.73 -3.45 2.36
CA ILE A 42 -21.42 -4.87 2.57
C ILE A 42 -22.69 -5.76 2.56
N PRO A 43 -23.75 -5.49 3.35
CA PRO A 43 -24.93 -6.35 3.36
C PRO A 43 -25.67 -6.42 2.02
N GLN A 44 -25.59 -5.35 1.22
CA GLN A 44 -26.22 -5.30 -0.11
C GLN A 44 -25.45 -6.17 -1.10
N VAL A 45 -24.12 -6.06 -1.09
CA VAL A 45 -23.23 -6.85 -1.94
C VAL A 45 -23.29 -8.34 -1.57
N GLU A 46 -23.37 -8.66 -0.28
CA GLU A 46 -23.60 -10.02 0.21
C GLU A 46 -24.92 -10.61 -0.30
N ALA A 47 -26.01 -9.83 -0.27
CA ALA A 47 -27.31 -10.27 -0.76
C ALA A 47 -27.30 -10.57 -2.27
N GLU A 48 -26.49 -9.83 -3.03
CA GLU A 48 -26.30 -10.05 -4.48
C GLU A 48 -25.26 -11.13 -4.80
N ASN A 49 -24.54 -11.66 -3.81
CA ASN A 49 -23.44 -12.62 -3.97
C ASN A 49 -22.31 -12.14 -4.90
N ASP A 50 -22.06 -10.83 -4.96
CA ASP A 50 -20.92 -10.28 -5.70
C ASP A 50 -19.65 -10.36 -4.83
N PHE A 51 -19.07 -11.56 -4.78
CA PHE A 51 -17.90 -11.85 -3.94
C PHE A 51 -16.64 -11.09 -4.36
N ILE A 52 -16.55 -10.63 -5.61
CA ILE A 52 -15.42 -9.82 -6.08
C ILE A 52 -15.51 -8.42 -5.46
N VAL A 53 -16.68 -7.79 -5.54
CA VAL A 53 -16.91 -6.49 -4.89
C VAL A 53 -16.76 -6.62 -3.39
N LEU A 54 -17.27 -7.70 -2.80
CA LEU A 54 -17.20 -7.92 -1.35
C LEU A 54 -15.74 -7.99 -0.86
N ALA A 55 -14.89 -8.78 -1.53
CA ALA A 55 -13.46 -8.85 -1.23
C ALA A 55 -12.79 -7.46 -1.34
N LYS A 56 -13.14 -6.68 -2.37
CA LYS A 56 -12.63 -5.31 -2.55
C LYS A 56 -13.10 -4.36 -1.45
N LEU A 57 -14.33 -4.48 -0.96
CA LEU A 57 -14.80 -3.66 0.16
C LEU A 57 -14.02 -3.92 1.45
N PHE A 58 -13.70 -5.18 1.72
CA PHE A 58 -12.83 -5.56 2.85
C PHE A 58 -11.41 -5.01 2.69
N TRP A 59 -10.86 -5.01 1.48
CA TRP A 59 -9.59 -4.33 1.20
C TRP A 59 -9.65 -2.81 1.40
N GLU A 60 -10.76 -2.18 1.00
CA GLU A 60 -11.00 -0.75 1.25
C GLU A 60 -11.05 -0.44 2.75
N GLN A 61 -11.72 -1.29 3.56
CA GLN A 61 -11.69 -1.17 5.03
C GLN A 61 -10.27 -1.28 5.57
N ALA A 62 -9.51 -2.29 5.13
CA ALA A 62 -8.13 -2.49 5.55
C ALA A 62 -7.28 -1.23 5.27
N PHE A 63 -7.43 -0.60 4.10
CA PHE A 63 -6.71 0.65 3.82
C PHE A 63 -7.15 1.82 4.71
N VAL A 64 -8.44 1.97 5.00
CA VAL A 64 -8.89 3.04 5.91
C VAL A 64 -8.30 2.83 7.31
N TYR A 65 -8.30 1.60 7.82
CA TYR A 65 -7.65 1.29 9.08
C TYR A 65 -6.14 1.51 9.05
N GLN A 66 -5.48 1.23 7.92
CA GLN A 66 -4.07 1.59 7.72
C GLN A 66 -3.86 3.10 7.86
N HIS A 67 -4.70 3.95 7.26
CA HIS A 67 -4.60 5.42 7.39
C HIS A 67 -4.74 5.87 8.84
N LEU A 68 -5.65 5.25 9.60
CA LEU A 68 -5.84 5.52 11.02
C LEU A 68 -4.61 5.12 11.85
N VAL A 69 -3.99 3.97 11.57
CA VAL A 69 -2.73 3.55 12.21
C VAL A 69 -1.60 4.53 11.87
N MET A 70 -1.46 4.92 10.60
CA MET A 70 -0.45 5.91 10.17
C MET A 70 -0.65 7.29 10.80
N SER A 71 -1.88 7.62 11.19
CA SER A 71 -2.21 8.87 11.88
C SER A 71 -2.12 8.75 13.41
N HIS A 72 -1.58 7.64 13.93
CA HIS A 72 -1.47 7.32 15.35
C HIS A 72 -2.81 7.33 16.12
N VAL A 73 -3.93 7.08 15.42
CA VAL A 73 -5.26 7.00 16.02
C VAL A 73 -5.50 5.57 16.46
N ASN A 74 -5.66 5.33 17.78
CA ASN A 74 -6.02 4.03 18.35
C ASN A 74 -5.29 2.83 17.70
N GLU A 75 -3.97 2.93 17.51
CA GLU A 75 -3.18 2.05 16.63
C GLU A 75 -3.45 0.56 16.87
N SER A 76 -3.46 0.12 18.14
CA SER A 76 -3.70 -1.29 18.49
C SER A 76 -5.08 -1.80 18.02
N ILE A 77 -6.13 -0.98 18.16
CA ILE A 77 -7.49 -1.34 17.75
C ILE A 77 -7.57 -1.35 16.22
N ASN A 78 -7.07 -0.30 15.57
CA ASN A 78 -7.15 -0.17 14.12
C ASN A 78 -6.28 -1.20 13.40
N LEU A 79 -5.14 -1.60 13.97
CA LEU A 79 -4.32 -2.69 13.44
C LEU A 79 -5.06 -4.04 13.48
N LYS A 80 -5.77 -4.33 14.58
CA LYS A 80 -6.61 -5.53 14.67
C LYS A 80 -7.74 -5.51 13.64
N LEU A 81 -8.40 -4.36 13.45
CA LEU A 81 -9.48 -4.21 12.46
C LEU A 81 -8.96 -4.28 11.02
N MET A 82 -7.74 -3.77 10.77
CA MET A 82 -7.04 -3.92 9.49
C MET A 82 -6.78 -5.40 9.18
N GLU A 83 -6.28 -6.16 10.15
CA GLU A 83 -6.05 -7.60 10.03
C GLU A 83 -7.35 -8.37 9.78
N GLU A 84 -8.39 -8.11 10.57
CA GLU A 84 -9.71 -8.73 10.39
C GLU A 84 -10.28 -8.48 8.98
N SER A 85 -10.18 -7.24 8.49
CA SER A 85 -10.64 -6.88 7.14
C SER A 85 -9.84 -7.63 6.06
N ALA A 86 -8.52 -7.71 6.17
CA ALA A 86 -7.70 -8.45 5.21
C ALA A 86 -8.01 -9.95 5.22
N LEU A 87 -8.20 -10.56 6.40
CA LEU A 87 -8.55 -11.97 6.55
C LEU A 87 -9.95 -12.28 6.00
N ASN A 88 -10.93 -11.40 6.19
CA ASN A 88 -12.26 -11.56 5.61
C ASN A 88 -12.19 -11.61 4.07
N SER A 89 -11.38 -10.76 3.46
CA SER A 89 -11.15 -10.80 2.00
C SER A 89 -10.47 -12.10 1.56
N HIS A 90 -9.41 -12.51 2.27
CA HIS A 90 -8.68 -13.74 2.00
C HIS A 90 -9.61 -14.97 2.04
N ASP A 91 -10.45 -15.08 3.07
CA ASP A 91 -11.40 -16.18 3.24
C ASP A 91 -12.40 -16.25 2.08
N ILE A 92 -12.91 -15.10 1.63
CA ILE A 92 -13.80 -15.02 0.47
C ILE A 92 -13.08 -15.49 -0.79
N ILE A 93 -11.87 -14.99 -1.04
CA ILE A 93 -11.08 -15.32 -2.24
C ILE A 93 -10.80 -16.81 -2.32
N LEU A 94 -10.38 -17.43 -1.20
CA LEU A 94 -10.13 -18.86 -1.15
C LEU A 94 -11.41 -19.68 -1.32
N LYS A 95 -12.47 -19.33 -0.59
CA LYS A 95 -13.75 -20.07 -0.62
C LYS A 95 -14.42 -20.04 -1.99
N GLN A 96 -14.30 -18.91 -2.69
CA GLN A 96 -14.93 -18.69 -4.00
C GLN A 96 -13.96 -18.92 -5.17
N ASN A 97 -12.71 -19.33 -4.88
CA ASN A 97 -11.67 -19.59 -5.88
C ASN A 97 -11.42 -18.39 -6.83
N LEU A 98 -11.35 -17.17 -6.29
CA LEU A 98 -11.15 -15.93 -7.04
C LEU A 98 -9.66 -15.71 -7.35
N THR A 99 -9.06 -16.60 -8.14
CA THR A 99 -7.60 -16.67 -8.36
C THR A 99 -6.99 -15.38 -8.90
N ASP A 100 -7.75 -14.58 -9.63
CA ASP A 100 -7.28 -13.31 -10.21
C ASP A 100 -7.00 -12.24 -9.14
N LEU A 101 -7.63 -12.37 -7.96
CA LEU A 101 -7.47 -11.45 -6.83
C LEU A 101 -6.33 -11.84 -5.89
N LEU A 102 -5.75 -13.03 -6.07
CA LEU A 102 -4.79 -13.62 -5.12
C LEU A 102 -3.53 -12.76 -4.94
N GLY A 103 -3.01 -12.15 -6.00
CA GLY A 103 -1.85 -11.27 -5.90
C GLY A 103 -2.10 -10.05 -5.00
N ASP A 104 -3.27 -9.41 -5.17
CA ASP A 104 -3.65 -8.23 -4.39
C ASP A 104 -3.90 -8.63 -2.92
N ASP A 105 -4.54 -9.77 -2.71
CA ASP A 105 -4.83 -10.32 -1.39
C ASP A 105 -3.56 -10.63 -0.57
N LEU A 106 -2.62 -11.36 -1.17
CA LEU A 106 -1.32 -11.66 -0.57
C LEU A 106 -0.54 -10.38 -0.24
N ARG A 107 -0.63 -9.35 -1.10
CA ARG A 107 -0.04 -8.04 -0.83
C ARG A 107 -0.69 -7.38 0.41
N PHE A 108 -2.01 -7.45 0.56
CA PHE A 108 -2.69 -6.91 1.75
C PHE A 108 -2.28 -7.64 3.03
N LEU A 109 -2.24 -8.98 3.01
CA LEU A 109 -1.77 -9.77 4.15
C LEU A 109 -0.32 -9.40 4.50
N GLY A 110 0.57 -9.32 3.50
CA GLY A 110 1.94 -8.86 3.71
C GLY A 110 2.00 -7.50 4.40
N ARG A 111 1.13 -6.57 4.02
CA ARG A 111 1.04 -5.25 4.64
C ARG A 111 0.55 -5.30 6.09
N VAL A 112 -0.45 -6.12 6.39
CA VAL A 112 -0.92 -6.33 7.77
C VAL A 112 0.22 -6.82 8.66
N TYR A 113 0.93 -7.87 8.24
CA TYR A 113 2.02 -8.44 9.03
C TYR A 113 3.21 -7.47 9.18
N ASP A 114 3.46 -6.62 8.17
CA ASP A 114 4.45 -5.55 8.24
C ASP A 114 4.10 -4.52 9.33
N TYR A 115 2.82 -4.12 9.45
CA TYR A 115 2.35 -3.26 10.54
C TYR A 115 2.35 -3.96 11.90
N ASN A 116 2.06 -5.27 11.94
CA ASN A 116 2.20 -6.11 13.14
C ASN A 116 3.67 -6.37 13.54
N ARG A 117 4.64 -5.89 12.76
CA ARG A 117 6.09 -6.13 12.93
C ARG A 117 6.49 -7.60 12.86
N ASP A 118 5.65 -8.45 12.27
CA ASP A 118 6.01 -9.82 11.89
C ASP A 118 6.61 -9.80 10.49
N TYR A 119 7.83 -9.27 10.41
CA TYR A 119 8.55 -9.10 9.15
C TYR A 119 8.84 -10.43 8.42
N PRO A 120 9.14 -11.55 9.10
CA PRO A 120 9.25 -12.85 8.44
C PRO A 120 7.95 -13.28 7.75
N GLN A 121 6.80 -13.14 8.42
CA GLN A 121 5.51 -13.51 7.83
C GLN A 121 5.10 -12.54 6.71
N ALA A 122 5.31 -11.24 6.91
CA ALA A 122 5.10 -10.22 5.88
C ALA A 122 5.92 -10.51 4.62
N TYR A 123 7.21 -10.79 4.78
CA TYR A 123 8.10 -11.16 3.69
C TYR A 123 7.61 -12.40 2.94
N ASN A 124 7.12 -13.43 3.63
CA ASN A 124 6.58 -14.63 2.98
C ASN A 124 5.34 -14.34 2.13
N PHE A 125 4.42 -13.49 2.61
CA PHE A 125 3.26 -13.07 1.81
C PHE A 125 3.67 -12.20 0.62
N TYR A 126 4.59 -11.26 0.83
CA TYR A 126 5.13 -10.45 -0.26
C TYR A 126 5.84 -11.30 -1.32
N GLN A 127 6.58 -12.33 -0.95
CA GLN A 127 7.24 -13.21 -1.91
C GLN A 127 6.21 -13.97 -2.77
N GLN A 128 5.13 -14.46 -2.16
CA GLN A 128 4.04 -15.10 -2.91
C GLN A 128 3.33 -14.11 -3.86
N ALA A 129 3.07 -12.88 -3.41
CA ALA A 129 2.50 -11.83 -4.26
C ALA A 129 3.45 -11.47 -5.42
N LEU A 130 4.75 -11.38 -5.14
CA LEU A 130 5.79 -11.09 -6.15
C LEU A 130 5.80 -12.18 -7.23
N ASP A 131 5.80 -13.45 -6.84
CA ASP A 131 5.78 -14.59 -7.77
C ASP A 131 4.52 -14.58 -8.66
N PHE A 132 3.37 -14.16 -8.10
CA PHE A 132 2.13 -13.99 -8.86
C PHE A 132 2.23 -12.87 -9.90
N TYR A 133 2.67 -11.67 -9.51
CA TYR A 133 2.76 -10.53 -10.42
C TYR A 133 3.86 -10.67 -11.47
N GLN A 134 4.96 -11.36 -11.16
CA GLN A 134 6.02 -11.65 -12.13
C GLN A 134 5.50 -12.50 -13.30
N LYS A 135 4.69 -13.53 -13.02
CA LYS A 135 4.07 -14.38 -14.06
C LYS A 135 3.16 -13.58 -14.99
N GLN A 136 2.64 -12.44 -14.53
CA GLN A 136 1.75 -11.57 -15.29
C GLN A 136 2.45 -10.35 -15.89
N ASN A 137 3.78 -10.22 -15.70
CA ASN A 137 4.53 -9.02 -16.09
C ASN A 137 3.89 -7.72 -15.55
N ASN A 138 3.40 -7.76 -14.30
CA ASN A 138 2.64 -6.68 -13.70
C ASN A 138 3.58 -5.68 -12.99
N PRO A 139 3.42 -4.34 -13.17
CA PRO A 139 4.27 -3.34 -12.54
C PRO A 139 4.20 -3.33 -11.00
N ARG A 140 3.20 -3.98 -10.39
CA ARG A 140 3.11 -4.18 -8.94
C ARG A 140 4.31 -4.93 -8.35
N THR A 141 5.08 -5.66 -9.15
CA THR A 141 6.37 -6.23 -8.71
C THR A 141 7.28 -5.17 -8.05
N LEU A 142 7.27 -3.93 -8.56
CA LEU A 142 8.03 -2.82 -7.97
C LEU A 142 7.44 -2.32 -6.64
N GLU A 143 6.11 -2.29 -6.51
CA GLU A 143 5.43 -1.99 -5.23
C GLU A 143 5.81 -3.02 -4.17
N ILE A 144 5.77 -4.31 -4.51
CA ILE A 144 6.12 -5.38 -3.59
C ILE A 144 7.59 -5.30 -3.16
N ASN A 145 8.51 -5.07 -4.10
CA ASN A 145 9.93 -4.88 -3.78
C ASN A 145 10.16 -3.67 -2.86
N ALA A 146 9.38 -2.60 -3.02
CA ALA A 146 9.41 -1.43 -2.13
C ALA A 146 8.97 -1.74 -0.69
N PHE A 147 8.13 -2.76 -0.47
CA PHE A 147 7.83 -3.24 0.88
C PHE A 147 8.90 -4.21 1.40
N ILE A 148 9.39 -5.09 0.53
CA ILE A 148 10.40 -6.10 0.89
C ILE A 148 11.70 -5.45 1.36
N CYS A 149 12.15 -4.35 0.76
CA CYS A 149 13.43 -3.74 1.12
C CYS A 149 13.50 -3.34 2.61
N ALA A 150 12.45 -2.73 3.17
CA ALA A 150 12.38 -2.41 4.60
C ALA A 150 12.26 -3.68 5.47
N ASN A 151 11.48 -4.67 5.00
CA ASN A 151 11.35 -5.96 5.70
C ASN A 151 12.69 -6.71 5.83
N LEU A 152 13.55 -6.65 4.80
CA LEU A 152 14.90 -7.20 4.85
C LEU A 152 15.75 -6.48 5.91
N ILE A 153 15.69 -5.15 5.95
CA ILE A 153 16.42 -4.34 6.95
C ILE A 153 15.96 -4.69 8.37
N TYR A 154 14.65 -4.75 8.62
CA TYR A 154 14.12 -5.17 9.92
C TYR A 154 14.52 -6.59 10.33
N GLN A 155 14.84 -7.46 9.37
CA GLN A 155 15.38 -8.81 9.59
C GLN A 155 16.91 -8.85 9.65
N ASN A 156 17.59 -7.72 9.86
CA ASN A 156 19.05 -7.58 9.88
C ASN A 156 19.76 -7.98 8.57
N LYS A 157 19.05 -7.98 7.43
CA LYS A 157 19.62 -8.17 6.08
C LYS A 157 19.83 -6.81 5.43
N ILE A 158 20.69 -6.00 6.04
CA ILE A 158 20.81 -4.56 5.75
C ILE A 158 21.26 -4.31 4.31
N ASP A 159 22.34 -4.97 3.88
CA ASP A 159 22.91 -4.80 2.53
C ASP A 159 21.92 -5.23 1.43
N ASP A 160 21.24 -6.36 1.63
CA ASP A 160 20.22 -6.86 0.70
C ASP A 160 19.06 -5.87 0.57
N GLY A 161 18.59 -5.34 1.69
CA GLY A 161 17.51 -4.35 1.72
C GLY A 161 17.88 -3.04 1.02
N LEU A 162 19.08 -2.52 1.28
CA LEU A 162 19.59 -1.30 0.62
C LEU A 162 19.81 -1.51 -0.88
N ALA A 163 20.41 -2.63 -1.28
CA ALA A 163 20.63 -2.98 -2.67
C ALA A 163 19.29 -3.09 -3.42
N LEU A 164 18.30 -3.76 -2.83
CA LEU A 164 16.97 -3.87 -3.41
C LEU A 164 16.27 -2.51 -3.49
N ALA A 165 16.36 -1.67 -2.47
CA ALA A 165 15.78 -0.33 -2.48
C ALA A 165 16.33 0.53 -3.62
N LYS A 166 17.67 0.57 -3.76
CA LYS A 166 18.35 1.33 -4.82
C LYS A 166 17.94 0.84 -6.21
N LYS A 167 17.94 -0.48 -6.42
CA LYS A 167 17.53 -1.10 -7.69
C LYS A 167 16.07 -0.76 -8.01
N THR A 168 15.16 -1.00 -7.07
CA THR A 168 13.71 -0.80 -7.25
C THR A 168 13.39 0.66 -7.54
N TYR A 169 14.03 1.60 -6.81
CA TYR A 169 13.84 3.02 -7.03
C TYR A 169 14.27 3.46 -8.44
N ALA A 170 15.37 2.90 -8.96
CA ALA A 170 15.82 3.16 -10.34
C ALA A 170 14.87 2.55 -11.39
N GLU A 171 14.36 1.33 -11.16
CA GLU A 171 13.42 0.66 -12.08
C GLU A 171 12.09 1.42 -12.23
N PHE A 172 11.67 2.17 -11.20
CA PHE A 172 10.51 3.06 -11.29
C PHE A 172 10.66 4.14 -12.38
N GLU A 173 11.88 4.54 -12.76
CA GLU A 173 12.06 5.58 -13.80
C GLU A 173 11.60 5.14 -15.18
N THR A 174 11.65 3.83 -15.45
CA THR A 174 11.18 3.22 -16.70
C THR A 174 9.81 2.56 -16.57
N CYS A 175 9.17 2.66 -15.40
CA CYS A 175 7.89 2.02 -15.15
C CYS A 175 6.77 2.66 -15.98
N PRO A 176 5.96 1.88 -16.73
CA PRO A 176 4.85 2.42 -17.53
C PRO A 176 3.84 3.24 -16.74
N LEU A 177 3.66 2.93 -15.45
CA LEU A 177 2.76 3.66 -14.56
C LEU A 177 3.09 5.16 -14.48
N LYS A 178 4.36 5.55 -14.67
CA LYS A 178 4.75 6.97 -14.69
C LYS A 178 3.92 7.79 -15.68
N GLN A 179 3.50 7.18 -16.79
CA GLN A 179 2.66 7.83 -17.79
C GLN A 179 1.18 7.49 -17.65
N SER A 180 0.85 6.22 -17.38
CA SER A 180 -0.54 5.75 -17.39
C SER A 180 -1.30 6.01 -16.08
N ASP A 181 -0.59 6.02 -14.95
CA ASP A 181 -1.14 6.25 -13.62
C ASP A 181 -0.09 6.90 -12.72
N PHE A 182 0.16 8.18 -12.99
CA PHE A 182 1.22 8.95 -12.32
C PHE A 182 1.04 8.96 -10.81
N TYR A 183 -0.20 9.05 -10.32
CA TYR A 183 -0.47 9.08 -8.88
C TYR A 183 0.03 7.81 -8.20
N THR A 184 -0.36 6.64 -8.71
CA THR A 184 0.08 5.35 -8.17
C THR A 184 1.60 5.19 -8.29
N TRP A 185 2.17 5.54 -9.44
CA TRP A 185 3.62 5.53 -9.63
C TRP A 185 4.35 6.37 -8.58
N ALA A 186 3.91 7.62 -8.38
CA ALA A 186 4.52 8.56 -7.46
C ALA A 186 4.41 8.06 -6.02
N VAL A 187 3.23 7.61 -5.59
CA VAL A 187 3.01 7.07 -4.23
C VAL A 187 3.90 5.87 -3.96
N TRP A 188 4.06 4.96 -4.91
CA TRP A 188 4.89 3.76 -4.73
C TRP A 188 6.38 4.08 -4.71
N LYS A 189 6.85 4.84 -5.69
CA LYS A 189 8.26 5.22 -5.81
C LYS A 189 8.75 6.00 -4.59
N THR A 190 8.04 7.08 -4.26
CA THR A 190 8.43 8.00 -3.17
C THR A 190 8.27 7.37 -1.78
N GLY A 191 7.60 6.23 -1.69
CA GLY A 191 7.47 5.49 -0.44
C GLY A 191 8.62 4.56 -0.09
N ILE A 192 9.58 4.34 -0.99
CA ILE A 192 10.71 3.43 -0.74
C ILE A 192 11.56 3.98 0.40
N TYR A 193 12.08 5.20 0.25
CA TYR A 193 13.08 5.73 1.17
C TYR A 193 12.55 6.10 2.56
N PRO A 194 11.32 6.64 2.72
CA PRO A 194 10.75 6.79 4.05
C PRO A 194 10.75 5.49 4.87
N ARG A 195 10.37 4.36 4.24
CA ARG A 195 10.35 3.04 4.89
C ARG A 195 11.75 2.52 5.20
N VAL A 196 12.68 2.63 4.24
CA VAL A 196 14.07 2.21 4.40
C VAL A 196 14.74 2.97 5.54
N ILE A 197 14.59 4.30 5.59
CA ILE A 197 15.21 5.14 6.61
C ILE A 197 14.63 4.82 7.99
N LYS A 198 13.31 4.71 8.12
CA LYS A 198 12.66 4.28 9.38
C LYS A 198 13.19 2.92 9.85
N ALA A 199 13.36 1.95 8.93
CA ALA A 199 13.92 0.65 9.26
C ALA A 199 15.39 0.72 9.72
N LEU A 200 16.24 1.49 9.03
CA LEU A 200 17.64 1.67 9.40
C LEU A 200 17.78 2.31 10.79
N ILE A 201 17.01 3.36 11.06
CA ILE A 201 16.99 4.03 12.37
C ILE A 201 16.53 3.05 13.45
N SER A 202 15.45 2.31 13.21
CA SER A 202 14.94 1.32 14.17
C SER A 202 15.94 0.20 14.48
N GLN A 203 16.84 -0.12 13.54
CA GLN A 203 17.89 -1.12 13.71
C GLN A 203 19.22 -0.52 14.17
N ASN A 204 19.24 0.77 14.54
CA ASN A 204 20.44 1.53 14.94
C ASN A 204 21.60 1.41 13.92
N GLN A 205 21.27 1.34 12.63
CA GLN A 205 22.26 1.23 11.57
C GLN A 205 22.82 2.59 11.18
N THR A 206 24.11 2.64 10.82
CA THR A 206 24.71 3.82 10.20
C THR A 206 24.46 3.81 8.70
N PHE A 207 24.21 4.98 8.12
CA PHE A 207 23.96 5.16 6.69
C PHE A 207 24.31 6.58 6.27
N ASP A 208 24.41 6.83 4.96
CA ASP A 208 24.62 8.16 4.41
C ASP A 208 23.34 8.99 4.54
N SER A 209 23.21 9.72 5.66
CA SER A 209 22.03 10.56 5.92
C SER A 209 21.89 11.71 4.94
N LEU A 210 22.99 12.18 4.33
CA LEU A 210 22.95 13.26 3.34
C LEU A 210 22.39 12.76 2.01
N GLU A 211 22.84 11.59 1.53
CA GLU A 211 22.27 10.94 0.34
C GLU A 211 20.75 10.73 0.53
N MET A 212 20.36 10.11 1.65
CA MET A 212 18.95 9.83 1.96
C MET A 212 18.10 11.10 2.03
N LYS A 213 18.61 12.16 2.68
CA LYS A 213 17.94 13.46 2.75
C LYS A 213 17.74 14.08 1.37
N ASN A 214 18.75 14.02 0.51
CA ASN A 214 18.65 14.56 -0.85
C ASN A 214 17.60 13.83 -1.68
N ILE A 215 17.50 12.50 -1.53
CA ILE A 215 16.45 11.71 -2.20
C ILE A 215 15.06 12.14 -1.72
N LEU A 216 14.85 12.24 -0.40
CA LEU A 216 13.57 12.67 0.16
C LEU A 216 13.16 14.09 -0.29
N LEU A 217 14.10 15.03 -0.34
CA LEU A 217 13.82 16.40 -0.82
C LEU A 217 13.45 16.42 -2.31
N ASN A 218 14.08 15.59 -3.13
CA ASN A 218 13.72 15.45 -4.55
C ASN A 218 12.34 14.83 -4.72
N ASP A 219 12.02 13.79 -3.94
CA ASP A 219 10.69 13.16 -3.93
C ASP A 219 9.62 14.15 -3.45
N GLN A 220 9.90 14.91 -2.39
CA GLN A 220 8.98 15.95 -1.91
C GLN A 220 8.70 17.00 -2.99
N LYS A 221 9.74 17.51 -3.64
CA LYS A 221 9.61 18.47 -4.75
C LYS A 221 8.75 17.92 -5.88
N LEU A 222 9.01 16.67 -6.30
CA LEU A 222 8.23 15.98 -7.32
C LEU A 222 6.73 15.96 -6.96
N LEU A 223 6.38 15.65 -5.71
CA LEU A 223 4.98 15.55 -5.28
C LEU A 223 4.31 16.93 -5.17
N MET A 224 5.04 17.99 -4.82
CA MET A 224 4.49 19.35 -4.68
C MET A 224 4.21 20.05 -6.01
N GLU A 225 4.90 19.67 -7.09
CA GLU A 225 4.73 20.28 -8.42
C GLU A 225 3.51 19.74 -9.17
N GLU A 226 2.85 18.72 -8.63
CA GLU A 226 1.81 17.95 -9.29
C GLU A 226 0.40 18.33 -8.86
N LYS A 227 -0.59 18.04 -9.71
CA LYS A 227 -1.99 18.44 -9.49
C LYS A 227 -2.75 17.57 -8.48
N PHE A 228 -2.10 16.54 -7.94
CA PHE A 228 -2.73 15.58 -7.05
C PHE A 228 -2.49 15.95 -5.58
N ASP A 229 -3.41 15.55 -4.71
CA ASP A 229 -3.20 15.65 -3.27
C ASP A 229 -2.39 14.44 -2.78
N PHE A 230 -1.11 14.68 -2.47
CA PHE A 230 -0.19 13.69 -1.90
C PHE A 230 0.04 13.88 -0.40
N ARG A 231 -0.87 14.55 0.33
CA ARG A 231 -0.63 14.99 1.71
C ARG A 231 -0.21 13.88 2.67
N PHE A 232 -0.79 12.67 2.60
CA PHE A 232 -0.32 11.54 3.42
C PHE A 232 1.16 11.19 3.16
N ARG A 233 1.60 11.22 1.90
CA ARG A 233 2.98 10.92 1.54
C ARG A 233 3.92 12.07 1.92
N LEU A 234 3.49 13.31 1.71
CA LEU A 234 4.26 14.49 2.09
C LEU A 234 4.48 14.54 3.62
N ASP A 235 3.41 14.31 4.41
CA ASP A 235 3.49 14.24 5.87
C ASP A 235 4.50 13.17 6.32
N GLU A 236 4.51 11.99 5.69
CA GLU A 236 5.47 10.93 6.00
C GLU A 236 6.92 11.29 5.60
N ILE A 237 7.12 11.94 4.46
CA ILE A 237 8.45 12.41 4.04
C ILE A 237 8.96 13.45 5.04
N ASP A 238 8.12 14.40 5.45
CA ASP A 238 8.47 15.43 6.44
C ASP A 238 8.82 14.83 7.80
N GLU A 239 8.05 13.84 8.26
CA GLU A 239 8.34 13.08 9.47
C GLU A 239 9.76 12.48 9.40
N VAL A 240 10.11 11.81 8.30
CA VAL A 240 11.43 11.16 8.15
C VAL A 240 12.55 12.19 8.00
N LEU A 241 12.33 13.29 7.26
CA LEU A 241 13.30 14.37 7.17
C LEU A 241 13.67 14.94 8.54
N ASN A 242 12.69 15.07 9.44
CA ASN A 242 12.91 15.53 10.81
C ASN A 242 13.76 14.55 11.65
N LEU A 243 13.72 13.25 11.34
CA LEU A 243 14.58 12.24 11.99
C LEU A 243 16.05 12.29 11.51
N LEU A 244 16.33 13.00 10.41
CA LEU A 244 17.67 13.16 9.83
C LEU A 244 18.34 14.49 10.18
N LEU A 245 17.71 15.31 11.03
CA LEU A 245 18.26 16.58 11.54
C LEU A 245 19.09 16.38 12.81
#